data_AF-A0A5K3G1Z3-F1
#
_entry.id   AF-A0A5K3G1Z3-F1
#
_cell.length_a   1.000
_cell.length_b   1.000
_cell.length_c   1.000
_cell.angle_alpha   90.00
_cell.angle_beta   90.00
_cell.angle_gamma   90.00
#
_symmetry.space_group_name_H-M   'P 1'
#
loop_
_entity.id
_entity.type
_entity.pdbx_description
1 polymer ?
#
loop_
_entity_poly.entity_id
_entity_poly.type
_entity_poly.pdbx_seq_one_letter_code
_entity_poly.pdbx_strand_id
1 'polypeptide(L)'
;EWRENFNNAYLELGGIGERVLGFCDLRLPADKFPRGFKFDVDEQNFPIEGMRFVGLMSMIDPPRAAVPDAVAKCRSAGIKVVMVTGDHPITAKAIAKGVGIISEGNRTV
;
A
#
# COMPACT_ATOMS: atom_id res chain seq x y z
N GLU A 1 -6.85 -19.86 7.13
CA GLU A 1 -5.67 -20.20 6.32
C GLU A 1 -5.38 -19.17 5.22
N TRP A 2 -6.03 -19.17 4.04
CA TRP A 2 -5.66 -18.24 2.94
C TRP A 2 -5.73 -16.74 3.29
N ARG A 3 -6.73 -16.31 4.08
CA ARG A 3 -6.80 -14.91 4.57
C ARG A 3 -5.64 -14.55 5.50
N GLU A 4 -5.19 -15.51 6.29
CA GLU A 4 -4.07 -15.32 7.21
C GLU A 4 -2.75 -15.26 6.45
N ASN A 5 -2.54 -16.15 5.48
CA ASN A 5 -1.38 -16.11 4.58
C ASN A 5 -1.32 -14.79 3.79
N PHE A 6 -2.46 -14.32 3.28
CA PHE A 6 -2.57 -13.00 2.66
C PHE A 6 -2.16 -11.88 3.62
N ASN A 7 -2.71 -11.88 4.83
CA ASN A 7 -2.40 -10.85 5.83
C ASN A 7 -0.91 -10.87 6.19
N ASN A 8 -0.32 -12.05 6.38
CA ASN A 8 1.09 -12.19 6.69
C ASN A 8 1.98 -11.65 5.56
N ALA A 9 1.72 -12.04 4.31
CA ALA A 9 2.47 -11.52 3.16
C ALA A 9 2.30 -10.00 2.99
N TYR A 10 1.08 -9.50 3.21
CA TYR A 10 0.80 -8.06 3.17
C TYR A 10 1.57 -7.29 4.28
N LEU A 11 1.59 -7.82 5.51
CA LEU A 11 2.34 -7.24 6.63
C LEU A 11 3.86 -7.28 6.39
N GLU A 12 4.38 -8.35 5.78
CA GLU A 12 5.79 -8.51 5.47
C GLU A 12 6.27 -7.49 4.43
N LEU A 13 5.59 -7.44 3.28
CA LEU A 13 5.91 -6.50 2.20
C LEU A 13 5.71 -5.03 2.62
N GLY A 14 4.62 -4.74 3.34
CA GLY A 14 4.41 -3.40 3.90
C GLY A 14 5.45 -3.06 4.97
N GLY A 15 5.89 -4.05 5.74
CA GLY A 15 6.84 -3.90 6.85
C GLY A 15 8.24 -3.49 6.42
N ILE A 16 8.62 -3.79 5.19
CA ILE A 16 9.88 -3.34 4.57
C ILE A 16 9.74 -1.99 3.82
N GLY A 17 8.57 -1.34 3.89
CA GLY A 17 8.36 -0.01 3.30
C GLY A 17 7.94 -0.04 1.83
N GLU A 18 7.49 -1.19 1.33
CA GLU A 18 6.93 -1.28 0.00
C GLU A 18 5.44 -0.91 0.00
N ARG A 19 4.99 -0.26 -1.07
CA ARG A 19 3.58 -0.11 -1.40
C ARG A 19 3.09 -1.42 -1.99
N VAL A 20 2.06 -2.00 -1.37
CA VAL A 20 1.50 -3.29 -1.77
C VAL A 20 0.15 -3.07 -2.46
N LEU A 21 -0.05 -3.71 -3.61
CA LEU A 21 -1.29 -3.70 -4.39
C LEU A 21 -1.85 -5.11 -4.53
N GLY A 22 -3.15 -5.26 -4.33
CA GLY A 22 -3.88 -6.51 -4.54
C GLY A 22 -4.51 -6.56 -5.93
N PHE A 23 -4.36 -7.70 -6.61
CA PHE A 23 -4.91 -7.94 -7.94
C PHE A 23 -5.94 -9.06 -7.87
N CYS A 24 -7.10 -8.84 -8.47
CA CYS A 24 -8.16 -9.82 -8.62
C CYS A 24 -8.75 -9.73 -10.02
N ASP A 25 -9.38 -10.81 -10.46
CA ASP A 25 -10.13 -10.84 -11.71
C ASP A 25 -11.46 -11.57 -11.54
N LEU A 26 -12.34 -11.42 -12.52
CA LEU A 26 -13.58 -12.17 -12.57
C LEU A 26 -13.93 -12.46 -14.02
N ARG A 27 -14.06 -13.74 -14.36
CA ARG A 27 -14.55 -14.15 -15.68
C ARG A 27 -16.07 -14.05 -15.68
N LEU A 28 -16.59 -13.09 -16.44
CA LEU A 28 -18.03 -12.88 -16.56
C LEU A 28 -18.70 -14.00 -17.38
N PRO A 29 -19.84 -14.55 -16.92
CA PRO A 29 -20.60 -15.55 -17.66
C PRO A 29 -21.18 -14.98 -18.97
N ALA A 30 -20.92 -15.65 -20.10
CA ALA A 30 -21.31 -15.15 -21.43
C ALA A 30 -22.83 -15.19 -21.69
N ASP A 31 -23.58 -15.99 -20.94
CA ASP A 31 -25.05 -16.03 -20.93
C ASP A 31 -25.66 -14.74 -20.34
N LYS A 32 -24.99 -14.15 -19.34
CA LYS A 32 -25.42 -12.89 -18.70
C LYS A 32 -24.78 -11.66 -19.35
N PHE A 33 -23.56 -11.80 -19.85
CA PHE A 33 -22.76 -10.74 -20.46
C PHE A 33 -22.34 -11.15 -21.88
N PRO A 34 -23.27 -11.17 -22.85
CA PRO A 34 -22.98 -11.56 -24.22
C PRO A 34 -22.05 -10.55 -24.91
N ARG A 35 -21.49 -10.95 -26.07
CA ARG A 35 -20.69 -10.02 -26.89
C ARG A 35 -21.53 -8.81 -27.29
N GLY A 36 -21.00 -7.62 -27.06
CA GLY A 36 -21.72 -6.36 -27.30
C GLY A 36 -22.56 -5.86 -26.13
N PHE A 37 -22.56 -6.56 -24.99
CA PHE A 37 -23.13 -6.03 -23.73
C PHE A 37 -22.52 -4.65 -23.41
N LYS A 38 -23.37 -3.68 -23.08
CA LYS A 38 -22.95 -2.32 -22.72
C LYS A 38 -22.74 -2.24 -21.22
N PHE A 39 -21.48 -2.13 -20.80
CA PHE A 39 -21.15 -1.86 -19.41
C PHE A 39 -21.40 -0.40 -19.08
N ASP A 40 -22.03 -0.17 -17.93
CA ASP A 40 -22.30 1.17 -17.41
C ASP A 40 -21.64 1.31 -16.04
N VAL A 41 -20.80 2.36 -15.90
CA VAL A 41 -20.05 2.64 -14.68
C VAL A 41 -20.79 3.56 -13.72
N ASP A 42 -21.73 4.35 -14.23
CA ASP A 42 -22.54 5.27 -13.45
C ASP A 42 -23.75 4.51 -12.87
N GLU A 43 -24.41 3.69 -13.69
CA GLU A 43 -25.42 2.71 -13.29
C GLU A 43 -24.80 1.31 -13.25
N GLN A 44 -23.99 1.04 -12.22
CA GLN A 44 -23.20 -0.18 -12.09
C GLN A 44 -24.02 -1.46 -12.40
N ASN A 45 -23.76 -2.03 -13.58
CA ASN A 45 -24.48 -3.20 -14.10
C ASN A 45 -23.64 -4.49 -14.17
N PHE A 46 -22.52 -4.51 -13.46
CA PHE A 46 -21.59 -5.63 -13.38
C PHE A 46 -21.18 -5.93 -11.93
N PRO A 47 -20.77 -7.18 -11.62
CA PRO A 47 -20.36 -7.56 -10.28
C PRO A 47 -19.05 -6.90 -9.87
N ILE A 48 -19.01 -6.36 -8.65
CA ILE A 48 -17.80 -5.84 -7.99
C ILE A 48 -17.38 -6.66 -6.77
N GLU A 49 -18.10 -7.74 -6.49
CA GLU A 49 -17.86 -8.66 -5.39
C GLU A 49 -17.65 -10.09 -5.92
N GLY A 50 -17.13 -10.98 -5.07
CA GLY A 50 -16.93 -12.39 -5.45
C GLY A 50 -15.85 -12.61 -6.52
N MET A 51 -14.95 -11.65 -6.71
CA MET A 51 -13.83 -11.78 -7.63
C MET A 51 -12.82 -12.83 -7.15
N ARG A 52 -12.12 -13.45 -8.10
CA ARG A 52 -11.01 -14.35 -7.83
C ARG A 52 -9.76 -13.53 -7.53
N PHE A 53 -9.27 -13.61 -6.30
CA PHE A 53 -7.99 -13.02 -5.93
C PHE A 53 -6.85 -13.72 -6.69
N VAL A 54 -5.98 -12.94 -7.33
CA VAL A 54 -4.85 -13.45 -8.13
C VAL A 54 -3.56 -13.38 -7.31
N GLY A 55 -3.30 -12.26 -6.63
CA GLY A 55 -2.07 -12.10 -5.87
C GLY A 55 -1.80 -10.67 -5.39
N LEU A 56 -0.66 -10.53 -4.72
CA LEU A 56 -0.09 -9.25 -4.31
C LEU A 56 1.08 -8.90 -5.23
N MET A 57 1.28 -7.61 -5.48
CA MET A 57 2.52 -7.06 -6.04
C MET A 57 2.94 -5.88 -5.19
N SER A 58 4.23 -5.77 -4.91
CA SER A 58 4.77 -4.66 -4.15
C SER A 58 5.76 -3.84 -4.98
N MET A 59 5.88 -2.57 -4.62
CA MET A 59 6.81 -1.64 -5.23
C MET A 59 7.37 -0.71 -4.16
N ILE A 60 8.67 -0.42 -4.22
CA ILE A 60 9.30 0.55 -3.35
C ILE A 60 9.35 1.91 -4.06
N ASP A 61 8.91 2.96 -3.38
CA ASP A 61 9.29 4.34 -3.71
C ASP A 61 10.46 4.71 -2.79
N PRO A 62 11.71 4.51 -3.24
CA PRO A 62 12.85 4.71 -2.36
C PRO A 62 12.93 6.19 -1.96
N PRO A 63 13.21 6.49 -0.68
CA PRO A 63 13.47 7.86 -0.28
C PRO A 63 14.56 8.47 -1.17
N ARG A 64 14.37 9.72 -1.59
CA ARG A 64 15.43 10.43 -2.33
C ARG A 64 16.70 10.40 -1.49
N ALA A 65 17.85 10.17 -2.12
CA ALA A 65 19.13 9.98 -1.43
C ALA A 65 19.48 11.08 -0.41
N ALA A 66 19.03 12.32 -0.63
CA ALA A 66 19.27 13.46 0.26
C ALA A 66 18.34 13.52 1.49
N VAL A 67 17.27 12.74 1.53
CA VAL A 67 16.23 12.82 2.57
C VAL A 67 16.75 12.42 3.96
N PRO A 68 17.46 11.28 4.14
CA PRO A 68 17.99 10.90 5.45
C PRO A 68 18.88 11.99 6.06
N ASP A 69 19.80 12.55 5.26
CA ASP A 69 20.70 13.63 5.69
C ASP A 69 19.95 14.92 6.05
N ALA A 70 18.94 15.29 5.25
CA ALA A 70 18.11 16.46 5.53
C ALA A 70 17.34 16.30 6.84
N VAL A 71 16.72 15.14 7.07
CA VAL A 71 16.01 14.83 8.32
C VAL A 71 16.97 14.89 9.51
N ALA A 72 18.17 14.32 9.39
CA ALA A 72 19.18 14.36 10.45
C ALA A 72 19.59 15.80 10.81
N LYS A 73 19.85 16.66 9.81
CA LYS A 73 20.20 18.08 10.01
C LYS A 73 19.07 18.86 10.69
N CYS A 74 17.83 18.65 10.27
CA CYS A 74 16.68 19.29 10.92
C CYS A 74 16.57 18.87 12.39
N ARG A 75 16.73 17.58 12.69
CA ARG A 75 16.69 17.06 14.06
C ARG A 75 17.83 17.59 14.92
N SER A 76 19.07 17.66 14.40
CA SER A 76 20.21 18.25 15.13
C SER A 76 20.02 19.73 15.45
N ALA A 77 19.19 20.44 14.66
CA ALA A 77 18.79 21.82 14.91
C ALA A 77 17.59 21.95 15.88
N GLY A 78 17.09 20.86 16.45
CA GLY A 78 15.93 20.86 17.35
C GLY A 78 14.57 20.98 16.65
N ILE A 79 14.52 20.80 15.33
CA ILE A 79 13.29 20.89 14.55
C ILE A 79 12.54 19.55 14.61
N LYS A 80 11.24 19.61 14.94
CA LYS A 80 10.35 18.44 14.90
C LYS A 80 9.95 18.14 13.46
N VAL A 81 10.32 16.95 12.97
CA VAL A 81 9.94 16.46 11.63
C VAL A 81 8.74 15.54 11.75
N VAL A 82 7.71 15.75 10.92
CA VAL A 82 6.47 14.95 10.89
C VAL A 82 6.20 14.47 9.47
N MET A 83 5.85 13.19 9.31
CA MET A 83 5.41 12.63 8.04
C MET A 83 3.89 12.76 7.91
N VAL A 84 3.43 13.31 6.79
CA VAL A 84 2.01 13.33 6.40
C VAL A 84 1.91 12.58 5.09
N THR A 85 1.23 11.42 5.09
CA THR A 85 1.05 10.58 3.90
C THR A 85 -0.32 9.92 3.91
N GLY A 86 -0.84 9.66 2.71
CA GLY A 86 -2.04 8.82 2.50
C GLY A 86 -1.72 7.34 2.33
N ASP A 87 -0.45 6.95 2.40
CA ASP A 87 -0.05 5.54 2.35
C ASP A 87 -0.52 4.76 3.59
N HIS A 88 -0.56 3.44 3.44
CA HIS A 88 -0.98 2.56 4.51
C HIS A 88 0.01 2.66 5.72
N PRO A 89 -0.45 2.62 6.99
CA PRO A 89 0.39 2.94 8.15
C PRO A 89 1.65 2.07 8.31
N ILE A 90 1.62 0.83 7.82
CA ILE A 90 2.76 -0.09 7.93
C ILE A 90 3.89 0.40 7.01
N THR A 91 3.58 0.68 5.75
CA THR A 91 4.51 1.25 4.76
C THR A 91 5.03 2.61 5.24
N ALA A 92 4.14 3.49 5.69
CA ALA A 92 4.51 4.82 6.18
C ALA A 92 5.50 4.74 7.36
N LYS A 93 5.24 3.83 8.32
CA LYS A 93 6.11 3.60 9.47
C LYS A 93 7.47 3.06 9.05
N ALA A 94 7.53 2.14 8.10
CA ALA A 94 8.79 1.59 7.59
C ALA A 94 9.62 2.67 6.89
N ILE A 95 9.01 3.49 6.02
CA ILE A 95 9.69 4.63 5.38
C ILE A 95 10.16 5.64 6.44
N ALA A 96 9.31 6.00 7.39
CA ALA A 96 9.63 6.96 8.44
C ALA A 96 10.80 6.51 9.34
N LYS A 97 10.94 5.20 9.56
CA LYS A 97 12.14 4.62 10.19
C LYS A 97 13.36 4.73 9.27
N GLY A 98 13.23 4.33 8.00
CA GLY A 98 14.32 4.37 7.02
C GLY A 98 14.91 5.76 6.79
N VAL A 99 14.11 6.82 6.90
CA VAL A 99 14.57 8.21 6.77
C VAL A 99 14.91 8.90 8.10
N GLY A 100 14.80 8.22 9.24
CA GLY A 100 15.18 8.78 10.55
C GLY A 100 14.17 9.74 11.18
N ILE A 101 12.93 9.78 10.69
CA ILE A 101 11.81 10.50 11.33
C ILE A 101 11.43 9.77 12.62
N ILE A 102 11.35 8.43 12.57
CA ILE A 102 11.17 7.58 13.75
C ILE A 102 12.54 7.06 14.19
N SER A 103 12.88 7.26 15.47
CA SER A 103 14.10 6.73 16.09
C SER A 103 13.85 5.39 16.77
N GLU A 104 14.88 4.57 16.96
CA GLU A 104 14.78 3.37 17.80
C GLU A 104 14.24 3.74 19.19
N GLY A 105 13.15 3.08 19.61
CA GLY A 105 12.46 3.35 20.89
C GLY A 105 11.30 4.35 20.85
N ASN A 106 11.11 5.10 19.76
CA ASN A 106 10.01 6.07 19.64
C ASN A 106 8.77 5.46 18.95
N ARG A 107 7.58 5.82 19.43
CA ARG A 107 6.29 5.33 18.94
C ARG A 107 5.69 6.28 17.90
N THR A 108 4.95 5.72 16.95
CA THR A 108 3.99 6.42 16.09
C THR A 108 2.78 6.83 16.92
N VAL A 109 2.33 8.09 16.79
CA VAL A 109 1.06 8.57 17.35
C VAL A 109 -0.02 8.45 16.28
#